data_AF-A0A0Q4BC65-F1
#
_entry.id   AF-A0A0Q4BC65-F1
#
_cell.length_a   1.000
_cell.length_b   1.000
_cell.length_c   1.000
_cell.angle_alpha   90.00
_cell.angle_beta   90.00
_cell.angle_gamma   90.00
#
_symmetry.space_group_name_H-M   'P 1'
#
loop_
_entity.id
_entity.type
_entity.pdbx_description
1 polymer ?
#
loop_
_entity_poly.entity_id
_entity_poly.type
_entity_poly.pdbx_seq_one_letter_code
_entity_poly.pdbx_strand_id
1 'polypeptide(L)'
;MTQKDYLPFQDSALFRVSTLFAALMTFQMSVVLIVILMGYELESLDIGSYPAWAQLFSLVEASVWEEVLCRFLMLGVPVSMIAYLTRKEGRNWKLALGGFGIDRTVLVFILFSSFMFAAGHLTNWGLWKFLPTFAFGLGCGYLFSRYGLHASIMLHFTVNLMSAGTWLSGSEINSISMIVFPVMILGLYFLISYMLRASRFLRDMFAGDQSI
;
A
#
# COMPACT_ATOMS: atom_id res chain seq x y z
N MET A 1 7.27 8.64 38.74
CA MET A 1 8.12 7.78 37.88
C MET A 1 7.34 7.56 36.59
N THR A 2 7.85 8.09 35.48
CA THR A 2 7.17 8.15 34.17
C THR A 2 7.26 6.80 33.46
N GLN A 3 6.14 6.10 33.31
CA GLN A 3 6.03 4.98 32.39
C GLN A 3 6.05 5.54 30.97
N LYS A 4 7.20 5.44 30.29
CA LYS A 4 7.26 5.61 28.84
C LYS A 4 6.52 4.42 28.23
N ASP A 5 5.24 4.60 27.91
CA ASP A 5 4.48 3.63 27.15
C ASP A 5 5.05 3.59 25.73
N TYR A 6 6.08 2.77 25.53
CA TYR A 6 6.48 2.37 24.19
C TYR A 6 5.29 1.65 23.57
N LEU A 7 4.83 2.10 22.40
CA LEU A 7 3.86 1.34 21.61
C LEU A 7 4.38 -0.09 21.48
N PRO A 8 3.52 -1.11 21.69
CA PRO A 8 3.91 -2.49 21.47
C PRO A 8 4.59 -2.60 20.10
N PHE A 9 5.68 -3.35 19.97
CA PHE A 9 6.44 -3.47 18.70
C PHE A 9 5.53 -3.72 17.48
N GLN A 10 4.43 -4.45 17.70
CA GLN A 10 3.41 -4.79 16.73
C GLN A 10 2.63 -3.57 16.16
N ASP A 11 2.69 -2.42 16.82
CA ASP A 11 2.08 -1.16 16.41
C ASP A 11 3.10 -0.17 15.85
N SER A 12 4.35 -0.57 15.65
CA SER A 12 5.33 0.26 14.95
C SER A 12 5.07 0.31 13.44
N ALA A 13 5.42 1.44 12.81
CA ALA A 13 5.32 1.61 11.36
C ALA A 13 6.12 0.53 10.61
N LEU A 14 7.33 0.22 11.08
CA LEU A 14 8.19 -0.80 10.49
C LEU A 14 7.53 -2.18 10.50
N PHE A 15 6.98 -2.62 11.64
CA PHE A 15 6.29 -3.90 11.72
C PHE A 15 5.08 -3.98 10.78
N ARG A 16 4.31 -2.90 10.68
CA ARG A 16 3.13 -2.83 9.80
C ARG A 16 3.50 -2.81 8.33
N VAL A 17 4.54 -2.06 7.94
CA VAL A 17 5.09 -2.07 6.58
C VAL A 17 5.53 -3.49 6.21
N SER A 18 6.32 -4.16 7.05
CA SER A 18 6.84 -5.51 6.73
C SER A 18 5.73 -6.56 6.61
N THR A 19 4.74 -6.53 7.50
CA THR A 19 3.63 -7.50 7.48
C THR A 19 2.64 -7.24 6.35
N LEU A 20 2.38 -5.97 6.01
CA LEU A 20 1.58 -5.62 4.83
C LEU A 20 2.32 -5.93 3.53
N PHE A 21 3.62 -5.67 3.46
CA PHE A 21 4.45 -6.09 2.33
C PHE A 21 4.28 -7.58 2.07
N ALA A 22 4.47 -8.43 3.08
CA ALA A 22 4.29 -9.87 2.92
C ALA A 22 2.87 -10.22 2.45
N ALA A 23 1.83 -9.68 3.09
CA ALA A 23 0.43 -9.96 2.73
C ALA A 23 0.08 -9.54 1.29
N LEU A 24 0.49 -8.33 0.89
CA LEU A 24 0.21 -7.76 -0.42
C LEU A 24 1.01 -8.46 -1.52
N MET A 25 2.27 -8.83 -1.24
CA MET A 25 3.06 -9.65 -2.17
C MET A 25 2.42 -11.03 -2.37
N THR A 26 1.95 -11.70 -1.31
CA THR A 26 1.19 -12.94 -1.46
C THR A 26 -0.04 -12.73 -2.34
N PHE A 27 -0.83 -11.69 -2.07
CA PHE A 27 -2.04 -11.40 -2.84
C PHE A 27 -1.72 -11.13 -4.31
N GLN A 28 -0.72 -10.30 -4.60
CA GLN A 28 -0.27 -10.01 -5.97
C GLN A 28 0.16 -11.28 -6.70
N MET A 29 1.01 -12.11 -6.07
CA MET A 29 1.48 -13.35 -6.67
C MET A 29 0.35 -14.36 -6.88
N SER A 30 -0.63 -14.43 -5.98
CA SER A 30 -1.83 -15.26 -6.17
C SER A 30 -2.64 -14.81 -7.39
N VAL A 31 -2.83 -13.50 -7.59
CA VAL A 31 -3.52 -12.98 -8.78
C VAL A 31 -2.74 -13.31 -10.05
N VAL A 32 -1.42 -13.08 -10.06
CA VAL A 32 -0.52 -13.44 -11.17
C VAL A 32 -0.66 -14.92 -11.54
N LEU A 33 -0.61 -15.82 -10.55
CA LEU A 33 -0.76 -17.25 -10.78
C LEU A 33 -2.12 -17.60 -11.38
N ILE A 34 -3.21 -17.01 -10.87
CA ILE A 34 -4.56 -17.24 -11.41
C ILE A 34 -4.66 -16.80 -12.87
N VAL A 35 -4.13 -15.62 -13.21
CA VAL A 35 -4.19 -15.07 -14.58
C VAL A 35 -3.40 -15.95 -15.57
N ILE A 36 -2.20 -16.40 -15.17
CA ILE A 36 -1.39 -17.33 -15.97
C ILE A 36 -2.10 -18.68 -16.12
N LEU A 37 -2.70 -19.22 -15.05
CA LEU A 37 -3.46 -20.48 -15.09
C LEU A 37 -4.69 -20.41 -15.99
N MET A 38 -5.27 -19.21 -16.17
CA MET A 38 -6.36 -18.95 -17.11
C MET A 38 -5.88 -18.81 -18.57
N GLY A 39 -4.57 -18.88 -18.82
CA GLY A 39 -3.98 -18.81 -20.16
C GLY A 39 -3.79 -17.39 -20.70
N TYR A 40 -3.90 -16.37 -19.86
CA TYR A 40 -3.65 -14.98 -20.27
C TYR A 40 -2.18 -14.61 -20.09
N GLU A 41 -1.65 -13.84 -21.03
CA GLU A 41 -0.34 -13.21 -20.90
C GLU A 41 -0.44 -11.97 -20.00
N LEU A 42 0.64 -11.72 -19.24
CA LEU A 42 0.73 -10.55 -18.38
C LEU A 42 1.29 -9.38 -19.17
N GLU A 43 0.45 -8.39 -19.44
CA GLU A 43 0.91 -7.10 -19.96
C GLU A 43 1.90 -6.48 -18.97
N SER A 44 3.03 -6.03 -19.49
CA SER A 44 4.08 -5.37 -18.72
C SER A 44 4.66 -4.21 -19.52
N LEU A 45 5.23 -3.27 -18.79
CA LEU A 45 5.84 -2.07 -19.36
C LEU A 45 7.16 -2.47 -20.03
N ASP A 46 7.44 -1.96 -21.24
CA ASP A 46 8.72 -2.21 -21.94
C ASP A 46 9.85 -1.39 -21.32
N ILE A 47 10.34 -1.87 -20.17
CA ILE A 47 11.37 -1.20 -19.38
C ILE A 47 12.79 -1.67 -19.80
N GLY A 48 12.88 -2.73 -20.62
CA GLY A 48 14.14 -3.34 -21.06
C GLY A 48 15.00 -2.45 -21.98
N SER A 49 14.42 -1.37 -22.51
CA SER A 49 15.09 -0.40 -23.37
C SER A 49 16.02 0.58 -22.63
N TYR A 50 15.94 0.66 -21.30
CA TYR A 50 16.74 1.57 -20.48
C TYR A 50 17.88 0.85 -19.74
N PRO A 51 19.00 1.52 -19.43
CA PRO A 51 20.04 0.94 -18.58
C PRO A 51 19.52 0.69 -17.15
N ALA A 52 20.00 -0.37 -16.50
CA ALA A 52 19.49 -0.83 -15.19
C ALA A 52 19.42 0.27 -14.11
N TRP A 53 20.41 1.18 -14.06
CA TRP A 53 20.40 2.28 -13.10
C TRP A 53 19.22 3.23 -13.31
N ALA A 54 18.82 3.46 -14.57
CA ALA A 54 17.70 4.35 -14.90
C ALA A 54 16.37 3.71 -14.54
N GLN A 55 16.25 2.39 -14.76
CA GLN A 55 15.07 1.61 -14.33
C GLN A 55 14.92 1.62 -12.80
N LEU A 56 16.03 1.41 -12.07
CA LEU A 56 16.02 1.48 -10.61
C LEU A 56 15.67 2.89 -10.12
N PHE A 57 16.26 3.91 -10.72
CA PHE A 57 15.97 5.30 -10.37
C PHE A 57 14.49 5.63 -10.60
N SER A 58 13.92 5.25 -11.75
CA SER A 58 12.49 5.51 -12.04
C SER A 58 11.56 4.81 -11.06
N LEU A 59 11.90 3.60 -10.62
CA LEU A 59 11.10 2.85 -9.64
C LEU A 59 11.16 3.46 -8.24
N VAL A 60 12.34 3.96 -7.83
CA VAL A 60 12.51 4.66 -6.56
C VAL A 60 11.78 6.00 -6.59
N GLU A 61 11.96 6.79 -7.65
CA GLU A 61 11.27 8.06 -7.84
C GLU A 61 9.74 7.88 -7.87
N ALA A 62 9.24 6.88 -8.61
CA ALA A 62 7.81 6.57 -8.69
C ALA A 62 7.22 6.28 -7.30
N SER A 63 7.93 5.53 -6.47
CA SER A 63 7.47 5.21 -5.10
C SER A 63 7.27 6.44 -4.21
N VAL A 64 7.96 7.54 -4.50
CA VAL A 64 7.80 8.82 -3.79
C VAL A 64 6.66 9.62 -4.40
N TRP A 65 6.72 9.90 -5.71
CA TRP A 65 5.76 10.81 -6.35
C TRP A 65 4.36 10.25 -6.45
N GLU A 66 4.20 8.95 -6.69
CA GLU A 66 2.88 8.35 -6.72
C GLU A 66 2.21 8.40 -5.34
N GLU A 67 2.97 8.25 -4.25
CA GLU A 67 2.43 8.39 -2.89
C GLU A 67 2.19 9.86 -2.52
N VAL A 68 3.01 10.80 -2.98
CA VAL A 68 2.73 12.24 -2.84
C VAL A 68 1.43 12.61 -3.56
N LEU A 69 1.22 12.10 -4.79
CA LEU A 69 0.00 12.35 -5.54
C LEU A 69 -1.21 11.68 -4.86
N CYS A 70 -1.14 10.38 -4.61
CA CYS A 70 -2.30 9.59 -4.19
C CYS A 70 -2.60 9.70 -2.69
N ARG A 71 -1.59 9.89 -1.83
CA ARG A 71 -1.79 10.00 -0.39
C ARG A 71 -1.76 11.42 0.10
N PHE A 72 -0.72 12.18 -0.23
CA PHE A 72 -0.67 13.55 0.24
C PHE A 72 -1.74 14.40 -0.44
N LEU A 73 -1.78 14.45 -1.77
CA LEU A 73 -2.69 15.35 -2.49
C LEU A 73 -4.14 14.85 -2.55
N MET A 74 -4.38 13.56 -2.84
CA MET A 74 -5.76 13.05 -3.02
C MET A 74 -6.44 12.58 -1.72
N LEU A 75 -5.71 12.46 -0.62
CA LEU A 75 -6.26 11.96 0.65
C LEU A 75 -5.92 12.90 1.82
N GLY A 76 -4.65 13.16 2.09
CA GLY A 76 -4.17 13.96 3.22
C GLY A 76 -4.63 15.41 3.15
N VAL A 77 -4.46 16.08 2.01
CA VAL A 77 -4.90 17.46 1.79
C VAL A 77 -6.42 17.57 1.97
N PRO A 78 -7.28 16.79 1.28
CA PRO A 78 -8.73 16.84 1.49
C PRO A 78 -9.16 16.57 2.93
N VAL A 79 -8.61 15.54 3.58
CA VAL A 79 -8.93 15.22 4.98
C VAL A 79 -8.52 16.36 5.91
N SER A 80 -7.32 16.93 5.71
CA SER A 80 -6.85 18.06 6.50
C SER A 80 -7.74 19.28 6.31
N MET A 81 -8.17 19.59 5.08
CA MET A 81 -9.10 20.68 4.78
C MET A 81 -10.44 20.47 5.48
N ILE A 82 -11.00 19.26 5.43
CA ILE A 82 -12.26 18.95 6.15
C ILE A 82 -12.09 19.14 7.65
N ALA A 83 -11.00 18.65 8.25
CA ALA A 83 -10.71 18.85 9.67
C ALA A 83 -10.57 20.35 10.03
N TYR A 84 -9.93 21.13 9.14
CA TYR A 84 -9.85 22.58 9.26
C TYR A 84 -11.20 23.26 9.15
N LEU A 85 -12.10 22.85 8.27
CA LEU A 85 -13.43 23.46 8.13
C LEU A 85 -14.38 23.08 9.27
N THR A 86 -14.30 21.84 9.76
CA THR A 86 -15.24 21.27 10.73
C THR A 86 -14.91 21.51 12.21
N ARG A 87 -13.84 22.27 12.52
CA ARG A 87 -13.46 22.57 13.92
C ARG A 87 -13.10 21.34 14.78
N LYS A 88 -12.78 20.19 14.17
CA LYS A 88 -12.24 19.02 14.91
C LYS A 88 -11.02 19.42 15.74
N GLU A 89 -10.92 18.92 16.98
CA GLU A 89 -9.73 19.09 17.82
C GLU A 89 -8.48 18.52 17.14
N GLY A 90 -7.32 19.12 17.37
CA GLY A 90 -6.04 18.66 16.77
C GLY A 90 -5.70 19.20 15.37
N ARG A 91 -6.40 20.26 14.92
CA ARG A 91 -6.11 21.00 13.67
C ARG A 91 -4.63 21.33 13.49
N ASN A 92 -4.01 20.69 12.51
CA ASN A 92 -2.66 21.01 12.10
C ASN A 92 -2.47 20.68 10.61
N TRP A 93 -1.72 21.51 9.89
CA TRP A 93 -1.31 21.23 8.51
C TRP A 93 -0.54 19.91 8.42
N LYS A 94 0.10 19.48 9.51
CA LYS A 94 0.77 18.18 9.64
C LYS A 94 -0.17 16.99 9.41
N LEU A 95 -1.49 17.16 9.56
CA LEU A 95 -2.47 16.13 9.22
C LEU A 95 -2.41 15.76 7.73
N ALA A 96 -2.00 16.68 6.86
CA ALA A 96 -1.80 16.38 5.44
C ALA A 96 -0.67 15.36 5.21
N LEU A 97 0.21 15.13 6.20
CA LEU A 97 1.27 14.12 6.15
C LEU A 97 0.83 12.75 6.73
N GLY A 98 -0.44 12.61 7.13
CA GLY A 98 -1.02 11.37 7.66
C GLY A 98 -0.94 11.24 9.18
N GLY A 99 -1.19 10.02 9.69
CA GLY A 99 -1.17 9.71 11.13
C GLY A 99 -2.40 10.14 11.94
N PHE A 100 -3.51 10.48 11.27
CA PHE A 100 -4.75 10.95 11.89
C PHE A 100 -5.78 9.85 12.21
N GLY A 101 -5.45 8.58 11.96
CA GLY A 101 -6.36 7.46 12.17
C GLY A 101 -7.34 7.26 11.01
N ILE A 102 -8.33 6.39 11.19
CA ILE A 102 -9.28 6.02 10.12
C ILE A 102 -10.70 6.12 10.67
N ASP A 103 -11.43 7.13 10.21
CA ASP A 103 -12.88 7.26 10.37
C ASP A 103 -13.59 7.01 9.02
N ARG A 104 -14.92 7.18 8.98
CA ARG A 104 -15.73 6.96 7.76
C ARG A 104 -15.30 7.88 6.62
N THR A 105 -15.01 9.15 6.91
CA THR A 105 -14.57 10.13 5.89
C THR A 105 -13.22 9.73 5.31
N VAL A 106 -12.26 9.38 6.18
CA VAL A 106 -10.95 8.89 5.76
C VAL A 106 -11.08 7.63 4.90
N LEU A 107 -11.95 6.69 5.29
CA LEU A 107 -12.17 5.46 4.53
C LEU A 107 -12.63 5.76 3.09
N VAL A 108 -13.53 6.73 2.89
CA VAL A 108 -13.95 7.15 1.55
C VAL A 108 -12.76 7.64 0.72
N PHE A 109 -11.90 8.49 1.28
CA PHE A 109 -10.70 8.97 0.58
C PHE A 109 -9.64 7.87 0.37
N ILE A 110 -9.53 6.88 1.27
CA ILE A 110 -8.71 5.68 1.05
C ILE A 110 -9.24 4.92 -0.16
N LEU A 111 -10.54 4.63 -0.22
CA LEU A 111 -11.14 3.90 -1.34
C LEU A 111 -10.96 4.65 -2.66
N PHE A 112 -11.25 5.96 -2.66
CA PHE A 112 -11.09 6.81 -3.84
C PHE A 112 -9.63 6.86 -4.33
N SER A 113 -8.69 7.20 -3.45
CA SER A 113 -7.27 7.27 -3.85
C SER A 113 -6.71 5.93 -4.29
N SER A 114 -7.14 4.82 -3.68
CA SER A 114 -6.73 3.47 -4.08
C SER A 114 -7.28 3.08 -5.44
N PHE A 115 -8.52 3.45 -5.73
CA PHE A 115 -9.13 3.26 -7.04
C PHE A 115 -8.38 4.05 -8.12
N MET A 116 -8.13 5.34 -7.89
CA MET A 116 -7.39 6.18 -8.84
C MET A 116 -5.98 5.66 -9.09
N PHE A 117 -5.29 5.21 -8.04
CA PHE A 117 -3.98 4.58 -8.12
C PHE A 117 -4.01 3.32 -8.99
N ALA A 118 -4.99 2.43 -8.78
CA ALA A 118 -5.18 1.23 -9.60
C ALA A 118 -5.54 1.54 -11.06
N ALA A 119 -6.44 2.50 -11.27
CA ALA A 119 -6.84 2.93 -12.60
C ALA A 119 -5.66 3.51 -13.40
N GLY A 120 -4.76 4.26 -12.75
CA GLY A 120 -3.56 4.80 -13.38
C GLY A 120 -2.60 3.72 -13.90
N HIS A 121 -2.69 2.50 -13.38
CA HIS A 121 -1.87 1.37 -13.83
C HIS A 121 -2.46 0.62 -15.03
N LEU A 122 -3.71 0.87 -15.42
CA LEU A 122 -4.37 0.15 -16.52
C LEU A 122 -3.66 0.37 -17.86
N THR A 123 -3.23 1.60 -18.16
CA THR A 123 -2.67 1.96 -19.47
C THR A 123 -1.38 1.21 -19.79
N ASN A 124 -0.56 0.90 -18.78
CA ASN A 124 0.77 0.33 -18.99
C ASN A 124 0.91 -1.12 -18.52
N TRP A 125 -0.05 -1.64 -17.74
CA TRP A 125 0.01 -2.97 -17.14
C TRP A 125 -1.24 -3.80 -17.38
N GLY A 126 -2.25 -3.26 -18.05
CA GLY A 126 -3.48 -3.97 -18.34
C GLY A 126 -4.38 -4.23 -17.13
N LEU A 127 -5.49 -4.91 -17.39
CA LEU A 127 -6.55 -5.14 -16.42
C LEU A 127 -6.14 -6.07 -15.27
N TRP A 128 -5.24 -7.02 -15.53
CA TRP A 128 -4.80 -8.00 -14.53
C TRP A 128 -4.21 -7.34 -13.29
N LYS A 129 -3.54 -6.20 -13.48
CA LYS A 129 -2.85 -5.47 -12.41
C LYS A 129 -3.80 -4.58 -11.59
N PHE A 130 -5.01 -4.33 -12.07
CA PHE A 130 -5.97 -3.46 -11.38
C PHE A 130 -6.27 -3.92 -9.95
N LEU A 131 -6.68 -5.18 -9.78
CA LEU A 131 -7.06 -5.72 -8.47
C LEU A 131 -5.90 -5.74 -7.47
N PRO A 132 -4.69 -6.26 -7.79
CA PRO A 132 -3.56 -6.22 -6.86
C PRO A 132 -3.10 -4.79 -6.56
N THR A 133 -3.09 -3.89 -7.54
CA THR A 133 -2.75 -2.47 -7.31
C THR A 133 -3.79 -1.75 -6.47
N PHE A 134 -5.07 -2.07 -6.62
CA PHE A 134 -6.12 -1.54 -5.75
C PHE A 134 -5.92 -1.98 -4.30
N ALA A 135 -5.67 -3.28 -4.07
CA ALA A 135 -5.38 -3.80 -2.74
C ALA A 135 -4.10 -3.19 -2.14
N PHE A 136 -3.07 -3.00 -2.96
CA PHE A 136 -1.86 -2.29 -2.57
C PHE A 136 -2.15 -0.84 -2.17
N GLY A 137 -2.99 -0.16 -2.94
CA GLY A 137 -3.47 1.19 -2.65
C GLY A 137 -4.19 1.28 -1.30
N LEU A 138 -5.03 0.29 -0.97
CA LEU A 138 -5.70 0.21 0.34
C LEU A 138 -4.68 0.08 1.47
N GLY A 139 -3.65 -0.75 1.28
CA GLY A 139 -2.55 -0.92 2.22
C GLY A 139 -1.78 0.39 2.47
N CYS A 140 -1.43 1.10 1.39
CA CYS A 140 -0.77 2.39 1.48
C CYS A 140 -1.66 3.47 2.10
N GLY A 141 -2.95 3.51 1.77
CA GLY A 141 -3.92 4.42 2.40
C GLY A 141 -4.08 4.17 3.90
N TYR A 142 -4.10 2.90 4.32
CA TYR A 142 -4.08 2.50 5.72
C TYR A 142 -2.79 2.98 6.43
N LEU A 143 -1.62 2.70 5.84
CA LEU A 143 -0.33 3.09 6.43
C LEU A 143 -0.19 4.59 6.51
N PHE A 144 -0.55 5.32 5.47
CA PHE A 144 -0.57 6.78 5.46
C PHE A 144 -1.44 7.32 6.60
N SER A 145 -2.66 6.80 6.73
CA SER A 145 -3.62 7.30 7.72
C SER A 145 -3.20 6.97 9.16
N ARG A 146 -2.51 5.85 9.39
CA ARG A 146 -2.07 5.42 10.74
C ARG A 146 -0.67 5.88 11.13
N TYR A 147 0.25 5.94 10.19
CA TYR A 147 1.69 6.12 10.44
C TYR A 147 2.30 7.30 9.68
N GLY A 148 1.67 7.76 8.59
CA GLY A 148 2.10 8.91 7.82
C GLY A 148 2.74 8.55 6.48
N LEU A 149 3.04 9.59 5.70
CA LEU A 149 3.53 9.51 4.31
C LEU A 149 4.77 8.63 4.15
N HIS A 150 5.71 8.72 5.09
CA HIS A 150 6.93 7.90 5.03
C HIS A 150 6.63 6.40 5.03
N ALA A 151 5.61 5.94 5.76
CA ALA A 151 5.29 4.52 5.87
C ALA A 151 4.71 3.98 4.55
N SER A 152 3.89 4.77 3.84
CA SER A 152 3.37 4.36 2.54
C SER A 152 4.46 4.37 1.46
N ILE A 153 5.33 5.39 1.45
CA ILE A 153 6.51 5.45 0.57
C ILE A 153 7.40 4.22 0.81
N MET A 154 7.68 3.86 2.06
CA MET A 154 8.53 2.69 2.36
C MET A 154 7.92 1.38 1.87
N LEU A 155 6.61 1.18 2.01
CA LEU A 155 5.94 0.01 1.47
C LEU A 155 6.07 -0.04 -0.06
N HIS A 156 5.77 1.06 -0.75
CA HIS A 156 5.84 1.18 -2.20
C HIS A 156 7.26 0.95 -2.73
N PHE A 157 8.23 1.65 -2.14
CA PHE A 157 9.65 1.47 -2.43
C PHE A 157 10.08 0.00 -2.32
N THR A 158 9.65 -0.68 -1.24
CA THR A 158 10.03 -2.09 -1.01
C THR A 158 9.45 -3.02 -2.07
N VAL A 159 8.19 -2.83 -2.47
CA VAL A 159 7.57 -3.62 -3.54
C VAL A 159 8.24 -3.36 -4.89
N ASN A 160 8.55 -2.10 -5.20
CA ASN A 160 9.20 -1.72 -6.46
C ASN A 160 10.59 -2.33 -6.58
N LEU A 161 11.42 -2.26 -5.51
CA LEU A 161 12.76 -2.85 -5.54
C LEU A 161 12.77 -4.37 -5.48
N MET A 162 11.85 -4.99 -4.71
CA MET A 162 11.69 -6.45 -4.72
C MET A 162 11.33 -6.92 -6.13
N SER A 163 10.39 -6.22 -6.76
CA SER A 163 10.02 -6.48 -8.15
C SER A 163 11.24 -6.28 -9.04
N ALA A 164 11.89 -5.12 -9.06
CA ALA A 164 13.11 -4.84 -9.85
C ALA A 164 14.15 -5.98 -9.78
N GLY A 165 14.41 -6.46 -8.57
CA GLY A 165 15.38 -7.52 -8.32
C GLY A 165 15.06 -8.85 -9.01
N THR A 166 13.79 -9.16 -9.30
CA THR A 166 13.43 -10.42 -9.96
C THR A 166 13.69 -10.43 -11.47
N TRP A 167 13.68 -9.28 -12.15
CA TRP A 167 13.85 -9.19 -13.61
C TRP A 167 15.19 -8.56 -14.03
N LEU A 168 15.80 -7.70 -13.20
CA LEU A 168 17.14 -7.14 -13.48
C LEU A 168 18.28 -8.13 -13.27
N SER A 169 18.04 -9.26 -12.60
CA SER A 169 19.09 -10.27 -12.37
C SER A 169 19.50 -11.03 -13.64
N GLY A 170 18.74 -10.91 -14.73
CA GLY A 170 18.97 -11.65 -15.98
C GLY A 170 18.66 -13.15 -15.90
N SER A 171 18.13 -13.64 -14.78
CA SER A 171 17.70 -15.02 -14.60
C SER A 171 16.35 -15.09 -13.88
N GLU A 172 15.42 -15.89 -14.41
CA GLU A 172 14.10 -16.11 -13.81
C GLU A 172 14.21 -16.68 -12.38
N ILE A 173 15.23 -17.53 -12.16
CA ILE A 173 15.59 -18.05 -10.86
C ILE A 173 16.84 -17.33 -10.36
N ASN A 174 16.66 -16.47 -9.36
CA ASN A 174 17.71 -15.71 -8.69
C ASN A 174 17.44 -15.66 -7.18
N SER A 175 18.41 -15.21 -6.39
CA SER A 175 18.27 -15.16 -4.92
C SER A 175 17.08 -14.33 -4.44
N ILE A 176 16.70 -13.29 -5.18
CA ILE A 176 15.55 -12.42 -4.86
C ILE A 176 14.23 -13.15 -5.16
N SER A 177 14.12 -13.83 -6.31
CA SER A 177 12.94 -14.65 -6.62
C SER A 177 12.79 -15.85 -5.66
N MET A 178 13.90 -16.39 -5.15
CA MET A 178 13.86 -17.41 -4.08
C MET A 178 13.33 -16.87 -2.74
N ILE A 179 13.60 -15.60 -2.40
CA ILE A 179 13.08 -14.94 -1.18
C ILE A 179 11.57 -14.71 -1.27
N VAL A 180 10.99 -14.62 -2.47
CA VAL A 180 9.54 -14.45 -2.64
C VAL A 180 8.75 -15.63 -2.05
N PHE A 181 9.26 -16.87 -2.13
CA PHE A 181 8.56 -18.05 -1.58
C PHE A 181 8.32 -17.98 -0.06
N PRO A 182 9.35 -17.79 0.81
CA PRO A 182 9.11 -17.64 2.24
C PRO A 182 8.27 -16.39 2.56
N VAL A 183 8.43 -15.30 1.80
CA VAL A 183 7.57 -14.11 1.92
C VAL A 183 6.11 -14.48 1.65
N MET A 184 5.83 -15.30 0.64
CA MET A 184 4.48 -15.73 0.29
C MET A 184 3.85 -16.59 1.40
N ILE A 185 4.62 -17.51 1.98
CA ILE A 185 4.17 -18.38 3.08
C ILE A 185 3.78 -17.54 4.30
N LEU A 186 4.67 -16.63 4.74
CA LEU A 186 4.38 -15.72 5.85
C LEU A 186 3.25 -14.74 5.51
N GLY A 187 3.24 -14.26 4.27
CA GLY A 187 2.25 -13.33 3.77
C GLY A 187 0.85 -13.93 3.72
N LEU A 188 0.69 -15.24 3.51
CA LEU A 188 -0.62 -15.89 3.59
C LEU A 188 -1.24 -15.76 4.99
N TYR A 189 -0.44 -16.00 6.03
CA TYR A 189 -0.88 -15.80 7.41
C TYR A 189 -1.30 -14.34 7.66
N PHE A 190 -0.48 -13.38 7.23
CA PHE A 190 -0.79 -11.96 7.40
C PHE A 190 -1.98 -11.50 6.56
N LEU A 191 -2.15 -12.02 5.34
CA LEU A 191 -3.28 -11.71 4.46
C LEU A 191 -4.60 -12.11 5.12
N ILE A 192 -4.69 -13.34 5.63
CA ILE A 192 -5.87 -13.82 6.37
C ILE A 192 -6.10 -12.96 7.62
N SER A 193 -5.03 -12.67 8.37
CA SER A 193 -5.11 -11.83 9.58
C SER A 193 -5.63 -10.42 9.27
N TYR A 194 -5.15 -9.78 8.19
CA TYR A 194 -5.60 -8.45 7.78
C TYR A 194 -7.04 -8.47 7.25
N MET A 195 -7.45 -9.49 6.49
CA MET A 195 -8.84 -9.65 6.05
C MET A 195 -9.80 -9.76 7.24
N LEU A 196 -9.46 -10.58 8.24
CA LEU A 196 -10.27 -10.74 9.46
C LEU A 196 -10.27 -9.50 10.36
N ARG A 197 -9.19 -8.71 10.36
CA ARG A 197 -9.14 -7.42 11.07
C ARG A 197 -9.96 -6.36 10.35
N ALA A 198 -9.86 -6.29 9.02
CA ALA A 198 -10.62 -5.36 8.20
C ALA A 198 -12.12 -5.65 8.29
N SER A 199 -12.55 -6.91 8.24
CA SER A 199 -13.97 -7.27 8.36
C SER A 199 -14.57 -6.87 9.71
N ARG A 200 -13.84 -7.11 10.81
CA ARG A 200 -14.24 -6.66 12.15
C ARG A 200 -14.29 -5.14 12.24
N PHE A 201 -13.25 -4.46 11.78
CA PHE A 201 -13.17 -3.01 11.77
C PHE A 201 -14.34 -2.36 11.01
N LEU A 202 -14.65 -2.86 9.81
CA LEU A 202 -15.77 -2.37 9.01
C LEU A 202 -17.10 -2.65 9.70
N ARG A 203 -17.30 -3.86 10.23
CA ARG A 203 -18.51 -4.19 11.00
C ARG A 203 -18.70 -3.24 12.17
N ASP A 204 -17.66 -3.01 12.96
CA ASP A 204 -17.75 -2.16 14.14
C ASP A 204 -17.97 -0.68 13.75
N MET A 205 -17.37 -0.22 12.65
CA MET A 205 -17.57 1.14 12.10
C MET A 205 -19.02 1.39 11.65
N PHE A 206 -19.71 0.40 11.13
CA PHE A 206 -21.08 0.54 10.57
C PHE A 206 -22.19 0.00 11.49
N ALA A 207 -21.88 -0.90 12.43
CA ALA A 207 -22.83 -1.39 13.43
C ALA A 207 -23.02 -0.41 14.60
N GLY A 208 -22.06 0.50 14.82
CA GLY A 208 -22.23 1.61 15.76
C GLY A 208 -23.10 2.71 15.17
N ASP A 209 -24.28 2.92 15.74
CA ASP A 209 -24.94 4.22 15.76
C ASP A 209 -23.98 5.19 16.45
N GLN A 210 -23.18 5.85 15.63
CA GLN A 210 -22.40 7.02 15.99
C GLN A 210 -22.91 8.10 15.03
N SER A 211 -24.17 8.47 15.24
CA SER A 211 -24.64 9.81 14.96
C SER A 211 -23.65 10.78 15.61
N ILE A 212 -22.93 11.51 14.77
CA ILE A 212 -22.27 12.77 15.16
C ILE A 212 -23.37 13.83 15.21
#